data_AF-A0AA43IKT4-F1
#
_entry.id   AF-A0AA43IKT4-F1
#
_cell.length_a   1.000
_cell.length_b   1.000
_cell.length_c   1.000
_cell.angle_alpha   90.00
_cell.angle_beta   90.00
_cell.angle_gamma   90.00
#
_symmetry.space_group_name_H-M   'P 1'
#
loop_
_entity.id
_entity.type
_entity.pdbx_description
1 polymer ?
#
loop_
_entity_poly.entity_id
_entity_poly.type
_entity_poly.pdbx_seq_one_letter_code
_entity_poly.pdbx_strand_id
1 'polypeptide(L)'
;MDANVKKILTDLKRNVYEPVYFLQGEEAYYIDLISDYIEQNALTEAEKGFNQVIVYGKDASMATILTHARRFPMMSERQVVIVKEAQEIQDLNKEVGDKLLLDYLEHQVPSTILVFCHKHKSLDR
;
A
#
# COMPACT_ATOMS: atom_id res chain seq x y z
N MET A 1 -21.04 -0.12 -7.83
CA MET A 1 -19.72 -0.77 -7.72
C MET A 1 -18.80 -0.06 -8.68
N ASP A 2 -17.84 0.70 -8.15
CA ASP A 2 -16.90 1.49 -8.93
C ASP A 2 -16.15 0.57 -9.92
N ALA A 3 -16.10 0.96 -11.21
CA ALA A 3 -15.48 0.17 -12.26
C ALA A 3 -13.99 -0.12 -11.97
N ASN A 4 -13.33 0.79 -11.23
CA ASN A 4 -11.93 0.65 -10.85
C ASN A 4 -11.72 -0.46 -9.82
N VAL A 5 -12.60 -0.57 -8.81
CA VAL A 5 -12.51 -1.63 -7.78
C VAL A 5 -12.64 -3.01 -8.41
N LYS A 6 -13.60 -3.18 -9.34
CA LYS A 6 -13.81 -4.46 -10.04
C LYS A 6 -12.59 -4.83 -10.88
N LYS A 7 -11.96 -3.86 -11.55
CA LYS A 7 -10.75 -4.07 -12.34
C LYS A 7 -9.59 -4.52 -11.43
N ILE A 8 -9.31 -3.78 -10.36
CA ILE A 8 -8.25 -4.11 -9.40
C ILE A 8 -8.43 -5.55 -8.88
N LEU A 9 -9.61 -5.89 -8.37
CA LEU A 9 -9.88 -7.24 -7.85
C LEU A 9 -9.73 -8.33 -8.91
N THR A 10 -10.00 -8.01 -10.18
CA THR A 10 -9.83 -8.96 -11.29
C THR A 10 -8.36 -9.22 -11.56
N ASP A 11 -7.52 -8.17 -11.57
CA ASP A 11 -6.08 -8.28 -11.77
C ASP A 11 -5.43 -9.01 -10.58
N LEU A 12 -5.81 -8.68 -9.34
CA LEU A 12 -5.34 -9.36 -8.13
C LEU A 12 -5.65 -10.86 -8.16
N LYS A 13 -6.87 -11.24 -8.57
CA LYS A 13 -7.26 -12.66 -8.74
C LYS A 13 -6.46 -13.40 -9.81
N ARG A 14 -5.86 -12.68 -10.75
CA ARG A 14 -4.96 -13.22 -11.77
C ARG A 14 -3.49 -13.21 -11.33
N ASN A 15 -3.23 -12.93 -10.05
CA ASN A 15 -1.89 -12.78 -9.48
C ASN A 15 -1.10 -11.63 -10.15
N VAL A 16 -1.80 -10.62 -10.68
CA VAL A 16 -1.23 -9.41 -11.27
C VAL A 16 -1.33 -8.29 -10.24
N TYR A 17 -0.18 -7.81 -9.77
CA TYR A 17 -0.09 -6.78 -8.75
C TYR A 17 0.71 -5.60 -9.28
N GLU A 18 0.17 -4.40 -9.14
CA GLU A 18 0.91 -3.16 -9.31
C GLU A 18 1.82 -2.88 -8.10
N PRO A 19 2.96 -2.19 -8.28
CA PRO A 19 3.88 -1.94 -7.18
C PRO A 19 3.34 -0.97 -6.11
N VAL A 20 2.43 -0.07 -6.48
CA VAL A 20 1.85 0.92 -5.57
C VAL A 20 0.35 1.03 -5.76
N TYR A 21 -0.38 1.00 -4.64
CA TYR A 21 -1.81 1.26 -4.56
C TYR A 21 -2.07 2.39 -3.58
N PHE A 22 -2.72 3.45 -4.04
CA PHE A 22 -3.25 4.50 -3.17
C PHE A 22 -4.78 4.36 -3.12
N LEU A 23 -5.27 3.62 -2.14
CA LEU A 23 -6.69 3.30 -1.98
C LEU A 23 -7.36 4.39 -1.16
N GLN A 24 -8.15 5.23 -1.83
CA GLN A 24 -8.88 6.33 -1.22
C GLN A 24 -10.34 6.34 -1.67
N GLY A 25 -11.21 6.87 -0.82
CA GLY A 25 -12.62 7.03 -1.13
C GLY A 25 -13.51 7.11 0.10
N GLU A 26 -14.77 7.46 -0.12
CA GLU A 26 -15.80 7.55 0.93
C GLU A 26 -16.23 6.16 1.42
N GLU A 27 -16.26 5.18 0.52
CA GLU A 27 -16.64 3.79 0.81
C GLU A 27 -15.45 2.97 1.33
N ALA A 28 -15.19 3.05 2.64
CA ALA A 28 -14.12 2.30 3.31
C ALA A 28 -14.17 0.79 3.04
N TYR A 29 -15.36 0.23 2.83
CA TYR A 29 -15.55 -1.19 2.50
C TYR A 29 -14.70 -1.64 1.30
N TYR A 30 -14.59 -0.85 0.23
CA TYR A 30 -13.77 -1.26 -0.93
C TYR A 30 -12.28 -1.15 -0.68
N ILE A 31 -11.86 -0.19 0.14
CA ILE A 31 -10.46 -0.04 0.59
C ILE A 31 -10.08 -1.29 1.37
N ASP A 32 -10.91 -1.68 2.35
CA ASP A 32 -10.70 -2.87 3.16
C ASP A 32 -10.72 -4.12 2.28
N LEU A 33 -11.71 -4.27 1.40
CA LEU A 33 -11.82 -5.42 0.49
C LEU A 33 -10.56 -5.63 -0.37
N ILE A 34 -10.00 -4.57 -0.95
CA ILE A 34 -8.78 -4.66 -1.75
C ILE A 34 -7.56 -4.94 -0.85
N SER A 35 -7.41 -4.18 0.25
CA SER A 35 -6.24 -4.29 1.12
C SER A 35 -6.17 -5.67 1.79
N ASP A 36 -7.29 -6.20 2.25
CA ASP A 36 -7.38 -7.51 2.89
C ASP A 36 -7.14 -8.63 1.87
N TYR A 37 -7.59 -8.45 0.62
CA TYR A 37 -7.27 -9.40 -0.44
C TYR A 37 -5.76 -9.47 -0.69
N ILE A 38 -5.09 -8.32 -0.78
CA ILE A 38 -3.62 -8.25 -0.94
C ILE A 38 -2.93 -8.88 0.28
N GLU A 39 -3.35 -8.51 1.49
CA GLU A 39 -2.80 -9.03 2.75
C GLU A 39 -2.87 -10.57 2.82
N GLN A 40 -3.99 -11.14 2.35
CA GLN A 40 -4.24 -12.57 2.45
C GLN A 40 -3.63 -13.38 1.31
N ASN A 41 -3.55 -12.82 0.09
CA ASN A 41 -3.28 -13.61 -1.12
C ASN A 41 -1.99 -13.24 -1.86
N ALA A 42 -1.38 -12.07 -1.58
CA ALA A 42 -0.16 -11.66 -2.30
C ALA A 42 1.07 -12.47 -1.93
N LEU A 43 1.03 -13.14 -0.77
CA LEU A 43 2.10 -13.95 -0.20
C LEU A 43 1.49 -15.23 0.38
N THR A 44 2.24 -16.33 0.33
CA THR A 44 1.91 -17.54 1.10
C THR A 44 2.12 -17.30 2.59
N GLU A 45 1.50 -18.11 3.44
CA GLU A 45 1.63 -18.01 4.91
C GLU A 45 3.10 -18.06 5.38
N ALA A 46 3.95 -18.86 4.72
CA ALA A 46 5.37 -18.98 5.05
C ALA A 46 6.16 -17.70 4.69
N GLU A 47 5.76 -16.99 3.63
CA GLU A 47 6.44 -15.78 3.18
C GLU A 47 6.05 -14.55 3.99
N LYS A 48 4.82 -14.49 4.51
CA LYS A 48 4.28 -13.32 5.25
C LYS A 48 5.17 -12.91 6.42
N GLY A 49 5.67 -13.87 7.20
CA GLY A 49 6.49 -13.59 8.38
C GLY A 49 7.76 -12.79 8.10
N PHE A 50 8.26 -12.83 6.87
CA PHE A 50 9.43 -12.04 6.44
C PHE A 50 9.05 -10.89 5.52
N ASN A 51 8.10 -11.10 4.61
CA ASN A 51 7.85 -10.22 3.48
C ASN A 51 6.61 -9.34 3.63
N GLN A 52 5.87 -9.43 4.74
CA GLN A 52 4.71 -8.59 5.01
C GLN A 52 5.00 -7.64 6.18
N VAL A 53 4.66 -6.37 5.98
CA VAL A 53 4.68 -5.34 7.03
C VAL A 53 3.35 -4.61 7.02
N ILE A 54 2.69 -4.54 8.18
CA ILE A 54 1.49 -3.73 8.38
C ILE A 54 1.87 -2.56 9.29
N VAL A 55 1.63 -1.35 8.81
CA VAL A 55 1.94 -0.09 9.50
C VAL A 55 0.65 0.69 9.71
N TYR A 56 0.49 1.34 10.85
CA TYR A 56 -0.61 2.28 11.08
C TYR A 56 -0.11 3.72 10.87
N GLY A 57 -0.87 4.53 10.13
CA GLY A 57 -0.45 5.89 9.74
C GLY A 57 -0.02 6.76 10.93
N LYS A 58 -0.81 6.77 12.01
CA LYS A 58 -0.49 7.53 13.23
C LYS A 58 0.89 7.24 13.84
N ASP A 59 1.41 6.03 13.62
CA ASP A 59 2.63 5.53 14.24
C ASP A 59 3.85 5.63 13.31
N ALA A 60 3.70 6.21 12.11
CA ALA A 60 4.76 6.24 11.10
C ALA A 60 4.87 7.57 10.34
N SER A 61 6.10 7.89 9.95
CA SER A 61 6.40 8.88 8.93
C SER A 61 6.53 8.23 7.55
N MET A 62 6.44 9.04 6.50
CA MET A 62 6.67 8.61 5.13
C MET A 62 8.05 7.95 4.97
N ALA A 63 9.08 8.50 5.61
CA ALA A 63 10.43 7.93 5.59
C ALA A 63 10.49 6.48 6.13
N THR A 64 9.79 6.20 7.24
CA THR A 64 9.72 4.85 7.82
C THR A 64 9.00 3.88 6.88
N ILE A 65 7.87 4.30 6.31
CA ILE A 65 7.10 3.49 5.36
C ILE A 65 7.95 3.13 4.14
N LEU A 66 8.62 4.12 3.57
CA LEU A 66 9.45 3.93 2.38
C LEU A 66 10.71 3.10 2.67
N THR A 67 11.22 3.12 3.90
CA THR A 67 12.31 2.23 4.31
C THR A 67 11.89 0.77 4.21
N HIS A 68 10.67 0.43 4.66
CA HIS A 68 10.10 -0.89 4.43
C HIS A 68 9.92 -1.15 2.93
N ALA A 69 9.30 -0.21 2.20
CA ALA A 69 8.98 -0.40 0.78
C ALA A 69 10.20 -0.57 -0.15
N ARG A 70 11.40 -0.14 0.28
CA ARG A 70 12.66 -0.29 -0.47
C ARG A 70 13.40 -1.60 -0.19
N ARG A 71 12.98 -2.37 0.82
CA ARG A 71 13.61 -3.66 1.14
C ARG A 71 13.31 -4.70 0.06
N PHE A 72 14.30 -5.51 -0.29
CA PHE A 72 14.09 -6.62 -1.21
C PHE A 72 13.40 -7.80 -0.52
N PRO A 73 12.54 -8.55 -1.22
CA PRO A 73 11.91 -9.72 -0.66
C PRO A 73 12.93 -10.81 -0.31
N MET A 74 12.64 -11.55 0.74
CA MET A 74 13.44 -12.65 1.25
C MET A 74 12.78 -13.97 0.86
N MET A 75 13.44 -14.73 -0.01
CA MET A 75 12.96 -16.04 -0.48
C MET A 75 11.51 -16.01 -0.99
N SER A 76 11.10 -14.87 -1.55
CA SER A 76 9.77 -14.63 -2.12
C SER A 76 9.91 -13.74 -3.35
N GLU A 77 8.91 -13.78 -4.23
CA GLU A 77 8.84 -12.88 -5.38
C GLU A 77 8.50 -11.44 -4.98
N ARG A 78 7.85 -11.24 -3.82
CA ARG A 78 7.26 -9.95 -3.45
C ARG A 78 7.47 -9.57 -2.00
N GLN A 79 7.49 -8.28 -1.74
CA GLN A 79 7.34 -7.69 -0.42
C GLN A 79 6.01 -6.92 -0.39
N VAL A 80 5.26 -7.02 0.70
CA VAL A 80 3.98 -6.34 0.90
C VAL A 80 4.10 -5.37 2.08
N VAL A 81 3.82 -4.10 1.83
CA VAL A 81 3.76 -3.06 2.86
C VAL A 81 2.36 -2.45 2.82
N ILE A 82 1.59 -2.64 3.89
CA ILE A 82 0.22 -2.11 3.98
C ILE A 82 0.19 -1.04 5.06
N VAL A 83 -0.19 0.18 4.68
CA VAL A 83 -0.36 1.32 5.58
C VAL A 83 -1.85 1.51 5.84
N LYS A 84 -2.31 1.06 7.01
CA LYS A 84 -3.69 1.26 7.48
C LYS A 84 -3.84 2.70 8.03
N GLU A 85 -5.02 3.30 7.84
CA GLU A 85 -5.30 4.70 8.22
C GLU A 85 -4.25 5.69 7.70
N ALA A 86 -3.93 5.61 6.41
CA ALA A 86 -2.85 6.37 5.79
C ALA A 86 -3.03 7.90 5.90
N GLN A 87 -4.26 8.39 6.06
CA GLN A 87 -4.54 9.81 6.30
C GLN A 87 -3.91 10.35 7.61
N GLU A 88 -3.51 9.47 8.52
CA GLU A 88 -2.89 9.80 9.81
C GLU A 88 -1.36 9.78 9.77
N ILE A 89 -0.74 9.51 8.61
CA ILE A 89 0.72 9.57 8.45
C ILE A 89 1.22 10.97 8.85
N GLN A 90 2.22 11.00 9.72
CA GLN A 90 2.64 12.21 10.44
C GLN A 90 3.03 13.38 9.53
N ASP A 91 3.56 13.08 8.36
CA ASP A 91 4.09 14.01 7.36
C ASP A 91 3.42 13.89 5.99
N LEU A 92 2.27 13.22 5.90
CA LEU A 92 1.44 13.25 4.69
C LEU A 92 0.87 14.66 4.48
N ASN A 93 0.90 15.15 3.23
CA ASN A 93 0.54 16.52 2.86
C ASN A 93 1.46 17.59 3.47
N LYS A 94 2.66 17.19 3.90
CA LYS A 94 3.76 18.11 4.23
C LYS A 94 4.81 17.97 3.15
N GLU A 95 5.44 19.08 2.79
CA GLU A 95 6.46 19.14 1.73
C GLU A 95 7.53 18.04 1.85
N VAL A 96 7.98 17.74 3.08
CA VAL A 96 8.98 16.68 3.32
C VAL A 96 8.46 15.29 2.98
N GLY A 97 7.22 14.95 3.36
CA GLY A 97 6.63 13.64 3.09
C GLY A 97 6.27 13.50 1.62
N ASP A 98 5.69 14.53 1.02
CA ASP A 98 5.30 14.53 -0.40
C ASP A 98 6.52 14.37 -1.30
N LYS A 99 7.62 15.08 -1.01
CA LYS A 99 8.89 14.93 -1.74
C LYS A 99 9.46 13.51 -1.66
N LEU A 100 9.42 12.90 -0.48
CA LEU A 100 9.90 11.53 -0.29
C LEU A 100 9.06 10.51 -1.06
N LEU A 101 7.73 10.69 -1.04
CA LEU A 101 6.82 9.80 -1.78
C LEU A 101 7.01 9.94 -3.29
N LEU A 102 7.11 11.18 -3.80
CA LEU A 102 7.34 11.43 -5.23
C LEU A 102 8.67 10.81 -5.71
N ASP A 103 9.76 10.98 -4.96
CA ASP A 103 11.05 10.34 -5.27
C ASP A 103 10.93 8.81 -5.33
N TYR A 104 10.19 8.20 -4.39
CA TYR A 104 9.95 6.76 -4.43
C TYR A 104 9.13 6.34 -5.65
N LEU A 105 8.12 7.11 -6.04
CA LEU A 105 7.28 6.78 -7.20
C LEU A 105 8.04 6.85 -8.52
N GLU A 106 9.00 7.76 -8.65
CA GLU A 106 9.91 7.82 -9.82
C GLU A 106 10.84 6.61 -9.89
N HIS A 107 11.17 6.01 -8.74
CA HIS A 107 12.13 4.93 -8.59
C HIS A 107 11.60 3.76 -7.74
N GLN A 108 10.36 3.34 -8.03
CA GLN A 108 9.69 2.31 -7.25
C GLN A 108 10.37 0.95 -7.40
N VAL A 109 10.32 0.14 -6.35
CA VAL A 109 10.85 -1.23 -6.38
C VAL A 109 9.78 -2.15 -6.97
N PRO A 110 9.97 -2.76 -8.15
CA PRO A 110 8.90 -3.50 -8.84
C PRO A 110 8.39 -4.73 -8.07
N SER A 111 9.21 -5.30 -7.18
CA SER A 111 8.84 -6.43 -6.33
C SER A 111 8.11 -6.02 -5.06
N THR A 112 7.94 -4.73 -4.78
CA THR A 112 7.20 -4.26 -3.61
C THR A 112 5.75 -3.97 -4.01
N ILE A 113 4.80 -4.38 -3.18
CA ILE A 113 3.40 -3.96 -3.21
C ILE A 113 3.19 -3.04 -2.01
N LEU A 114 3.21 -1.73 -2.26
CA LEU A 114 2.97 -0.69 -1.26
C LEU A 114 1.50 -0.24 -1.33
N VAL A 115 0.74 -0.42 -0.26
CA VAL A 115 -0.70 -0.14 -0.21
C VAL A 115 -0.99 0.92 0.84
N PHE A 116 -1.43 2.11 0.42
CA PHE A 116 -1.94 3.14 1.31
C PHE A 116 -3.47 3.01 1.42
N CYS A 117 -3.98 2.78 2.64
CA CYS A 117 -5.41 2.72 2.92
C CYS A 117 -5.85 4.05 3.52
N HIS A 118 -6.24 5.00 2.67
CA HIS A 118 -6.62 6.35 3.06
C HIS A 118 -8.14 6.47 3.18
N LYS A 119 -8.66 6.20 4.38
CA LYS A 119 -10.11 6.16 4.64
C LYS A 119 -10.65 7.54 4.99
N HIS A 120 -11.92 7.77 4.64
CA HIS A 120 -12.75 8.87 5.19
C HIS A 120 -12.25 10.30 4.96
N LYS A 121 -11.30 10.52 4.04
CA LYS A 121 -10.96 11.85 3.52
C LYS A 121 -10.81 11.75 2.01
N SER A 122 -11.60 12.52 1.27
CA SER A 122 -11.16 12.99 -0.03
C SER A 122 -9.99 13.96 0.22
N LEU A 123 -8.88 13.79 -0.48
CA LEU A 123 -7.95 14.89 -0.70
C LEU A 123 -8.79 15.98 -1.39
N ASP A 124 -9.13 17.04 -0.66
CA ASP A 124 -9.76 18.21 -1.28
C ASP A 124 -8.78 18.76 -2.32
N ARG A 125 -9.36 19.13 -3.47
CA ARG A 125 -8.69 19.49 -4.73
C ARG A 125 -7.60 20.54 -4.63
#